data_AF-A0AAW9A660-F1
#
_entry.id   AF-A0AAW9A660-F1
#
_cell.length_a   1.000
_cell.length_b   1.000
_cell.length_c   1.000
_cell.angle_alpha   90.00
_cell.angle_beta   90.00
_cell.angle_gamma   90.00
#
_symmetry.space_group_name_H-M   'P 1'
#
loop_
_entity.id
_entity.type
_entity.pdbx_description
1 polymer ?
#
loop_
_entity_poly.entity_id
_entity_poly.type
_entity_poly.pdbx_seq_one_letter_code
_entity_poly.pdbx_strand_id
1 'polypeptide(L)' 'MRYTKSKTAAGLLAIFFGGLGIHKFYLGRWGWGIIYLLFCWTYIPALIGLIEGIIYLVSNPHNFARKYEPGYR' A
#
# COMPACT_ATOMS: atom_id res chain seq x y z
N MET A 1 -5.27 13.08 17.32
CA MET A 1 -5.48 12.29 16.09
C MET A 1 -4.69 11.00 16.23
N ARG A 2 -5.33 9.83 16.30
CA ARG A 2 -4.59 8.56 16.33
C ARG A 2 -4.26 8.16 14.90
N TYR A 3 -2.98 8.16 14.58
CA TYR A 3 -2.47 7.68 13.30
C TYR A 3 -2.28 6.17 13.40
N THR A 4 -3.20 5.39 12.84
CA THR A 4 -3.30 3.93 13.00
C THR A 4 -2.53 3.17 11.92
N LYS A 5 -2.30 3.79 10.76
CA LYS A 5 -1.62 3.16 9.62
C LYS A 5 -0.35 3.91 9.27
N SER A 6 0.82 3.27 9.41
CA SER A 6 2.09 3.90 9.08
C SER A 6 2.39 3.86 7.57
N LYS A 7 2.73 5.02 7.00
CA LYS A 7 3.15 5.13 5.58
C LYS A 7 4.46 4.38 5.30
N THR A 8 5.36 4.34 6.28
CA THR A 8 6.65 3.66 6.14
C THR A 8 6.45 2.15 6.12
N ALA A 9 5.57 1.63 6.99
CA ALA A 9 5.17 0.24 6.94
C ALA A 9 4.53 -0.10 5.57
N ALA A 10 3.55 0.68 5.12
CA ALA A 10 2.90 0.46 3.82
C ALA A 10 3.90 0.48 2.64
N GLY A 11 4.87 1.40 2.66
CA GLY A 11 5.94 1.48 1.67
C GLY A 11 6.88 0.27 1.69
N LEU A 12 7.31 -0.15 2.89
CA LEU A 12 8.18 -1.31 3.07
C LEU A 12 7.50 -2.61 2.62
N LEU A 13 6.24 -2.79 3.03
CA LEU A 13 5.39 -3.90 2.60
C LEU A 13 5.22 -3.92 1.07
N ALA A 14 5.10 -2.75 0.44
CA ALA A 14 4.95 -2.65 -1.01
C ALA A 14 6.26 -2.96 -1.76
N ILE A 15 7.44 -2.65 -1.20
CA ILE A 15 8.74 -2.97 -1.83
C ILE A 15 9.04 -4.46 -1.73
N PHE A 16 8.91 -5.06 -0.54
CA PHE A 16 9.27 -6.47 -0.33
C PHE A 16 8.17 -7.44 -0.76
N PHE A 17 6.90 -7.08 -0.56
CA PHE A 17 5.75 -7.94 -0.81
C PHE A 17 4.78 -7.33 -1.84
N GLY A 18 5.24 -6.40 -2.66
CA GLY A 18 4.45 -5.74 -3.70
C GLY A 18 3.85 -6.70 -4.71
N GLY A 19 4.60 -7.73 -5.10
CA GLY A 19 4.13 -8.77 -6.01
C GLY A 19 2.94 -9.57 -5.49
N LEU A 20 2.79 -9.69 -4.16
CA LEU A 20 1.66 -10.35 -3.52
C LEU A 20 0.52 -9.37 -3.17
N GLY A 21 0.77 -8.07 -3.20
CA GLY A 21 -0.21 -7.03 -2.86
C GLY A 21 -0.49 -6.87 -1.36
N ILE A 22 0.38 -7.36 -0.47
CA ILE A 22 0.16 -7.35 1.00
C ILE A 22 -0.06 -5.93 1.54
N HIS A 23 0.62 -4.94 0.96
CA HIS A 23 0.43 -3.53 1.32
C HIS A 23 -1.00 -3.01 1.08
N LYS A 24 -1.76 -3.59 0.14
CA LYS A 24 -3.17 -3.22 -0.08
C LYS A 24 -4.06 -3.71 1.07
N PHE A 25 -3.80 -4.91 1.59
CA PHE A 25 -4.49 -5.44 2.76
C PHE A 25 -4.18 -4.63 4.01
N TYR A 26 -2.91 -4.23 4.21
CA TYR A 26 -2.53 -3.32 5.29
C TYR A 26 -3.33 -2.00 5.26
N LEU A 27 -3.58 -1.47 4.06
CA LEU A 27 -4.35 -0.25 3.83
C LEU A 27 -5.87 -0.45 3.86
N GLY A 28 -6.36 -1.66 4.13
CA GLY A 28 -7.79 -1.95 4.14
C GLY A 28 -8.45 -1.99 2.75
N ARG A 29 -7.66 -2.12 1.68
CA ARG A 29 -8.14 -2.18 0.28
C ARG A 29 -8.11 -3.62 -0.23
N TRP A 30 -8.97 -4.46 0.33
CA TRP A 30 -8.96 -5.91 0.14
C TRP A 30 -9.21 -6.32 -1.31
N GLY A 31 -10.12 -5.63 -2.02
CA GLY A 31 -10.37 -5.90 -3.44
C GLY A 31 -9.12 -5.75 -4.32
N TRP A 32 -8.34 -4.69 -4.10
CA TRP A 32 -7.06 -4.49 -4.80
C TRP A 32 -6.02 -5.52 -4.40
N GLY A 33 -5.98 -5.94 -3.13
CA GLY A 33 -5.09 -7.01 -2.66
C GLY A 33 -5.36 -8.34 -3.37
N ILE A 34 -6.64 -8.70 -3.56
CA ILE A 34 -7.03 -9.92 -4.27
C ILE A 34 -6.60 -9.85 -5.74
N ILE A 35 -6.79 -8.71 -6.42
CA ILE A 35 -6.32 -8.52 -7.80
C ILE A 35 -4.82 -8.75 -7.89
N TYR A 36 -4.03 -8.16 -6.99
CA TYR A 36 -2.58 -8.34 -6.97
C TYR A 36 -2.20 -9.81 -6.76
N LEU A 37 -2.90 -10.51 -5.87
CA LEU A 37 -2.65 -11.93 -5.60
C LEU A 37 -2.97 -12.81 -6.81
N LEU A 38 -4.05 -12.53 -7.55
CA LEU A 38 -4.42 -13.27 -8.76
C LEU A 38 -3.43 -13.04 -9.92
N PHE A 39 -2.86 -11.85 -10.00
CA PHE A 39 -1.90 -11.49 -11.04
C PHE A 39 -0.43 -11.64 -10.61
N CYS A 40 -0.14 -12.16 -9.41
CA CYS A 40 1.22 -12.17 -8.86
C CYS A 40 2.23 -12.92 -9.75
N TRP A 41 1.78 -13.98 -10.42
CA TRP A 41 2.53 -14.79 -11.39
C TRP A 41 2.92 -14.06 -12.69
N THR A 42 2.28 -12.93 -13.01
CA THR A 42 2.63 -12.11 -14.18
C THR A 42 3.80 -11.16 -13.92
N TYR A 43 4.27 -11.06 -12.67
CA TYR A 43 5.25 -10.07 -12.19
C TYR A 43 4.85 -8.60 -12.35
N ILE A 44 3.76 -8.28 -13.06
CA ILE A 44 3.21 -6.92 -13.20
C ILE A 44 2.90 -6.31 -11.82
N PRO A 45 2.24 -7.02 -10.87
CA PRO A 45 1.98 -6.47 -9.54
C PRO A 45 3.24 -6.17 -8.74
N ALA A 46 4.35 -6.85 -9.01
CA ALA A 46 5.62 -6.58 -8.36
C ALA A 46 6.20 -5.22 -8.79
N LEU A 47 6.13 -4.91 -10.09
CA LEU A 47 6.55 -3.61 -10.60
C LEU A 47 5.65 -2.48 -10.09
N ILE A 48 4.32 -2.66 -10.16
CA ILE A 48 3.38 -1.65 -9.66
C ILE A 48 3.54 -1.49 -8.14
N GLY A 49 3.72 -2.58 -7.40
CA GLY A 49 3.98 -2.58 -5.96
C GLY A 49 5.25 -1.80 -5.60
N LEU A 50 6.33 -1.96 -6.37
CA LEU A 50 7.56 -1.19 -6.18
C LEU A 50 7.33 0.31 -6.36
N ILE A 51 6.65 0.71 -7.45
CA ILE A 51 6.31 2.12 -7.72
C ILE A 51 5.42 2.68 -6.60
N GLU A 52 4.39 1.95 -6.20
CA GLU A 52 3.52 2.34 -5.09
C GLU A 52 4.28 2.45 -3.77
N GLY A 53 5.22 1.54 -3.52
CA GLY A 53 6.06 1.57 -2.33
C GLY A 53 6.90 2.84 -2.24
N ILE A 54 7.54 3.23 -3.35
CA ILE A 54 8.26 4.51 -3.43
C ILE A 54 7.28 5.66 -3.16
N ILE A 55 6.13 5.69 -3.84
CA ILE A 55 5.11 6.72 -3.67
C ILE A 55 4.68 6.83 -2.19
N TYR A 56 4.45 5.72 -1.50
CA TYR A 56 4.07 5.76 -0.08
C TYR A 56 5.19 6.32 0.80
N LEU A 57 6.46 5.98 0.53
CA LEU A 57 7.60 6.50 1.29
C LEU A 57 7.76 8.01 1.10
N VAL A 58 7.68 8.51 -0.14
CA VAL A 58 7.82 9.94 -0.44
C VAL A 58 6.54 10.75 -0.19
N SER A 59 5.38 10.10 -0.05
CA SER A 59 4.12 10.81 0.24
C SER A 59 4.17 11.55 1.57
N ASN A 60 3.57 12.75 1.62
CA ASN A 60 3.41 13.48 2.88
C ASN A 60 2.46 12.70 3.82
N PRO A 61 2.78 12.55 5.12
CA PRO A 61 1.89 11.88 6.07
C PRO A 61 0.46 12.40 6.02
N HIS A 62 0.23 13.72 5.91
CA HIS A 62 -1.12 14.28 5.85
C HIS A 62 -1.93 13.76 4.65
N ASN A 63 -1.27 13.67 3.48
CA ASN A 63 -1.90 13.14 2.26
C ASN A 63 -2.18 11.64 2.34
N PHE A 64 -1.28 10.89 2.99
CA PHE A 64 -1.44 9.46 3.19
C PHE A 64 -2.60 9.17 4.14
N ALA A 65 -2.65 9.87 5.27
CA ALA A 65 -3.72 9.76 6.26
C ALA A 65 -5.08 10.08 5.63
N ARG A 66 -5.18 11.21 4.91
CA ARG A 66 -6.42 11.62 4.23
C ARG A 66 -6.97 10.55 3.28
N LYS A 67 -6.09 9.74 2.68
CA LYS A 67 -6.49 8.71 1.71
C LYS A 67 -6.76 7.33 2.33
N TYR A 68 -6.13 7.01 3.45
CA TYR A 68 -6.11 5.64 3.99
C TYR A 68 -6.56 5.51 5.46
N GLU A 69 -6.86 6.62 6.12
CA GLU A 69 -7.27 6.67 7.51
C GLU A 69 -8.72 7.14 7.63
N PRO A 70 -9.67 6.23 7.94
CA PRO A 70 -11.06 6.62 8.14
C PRO A 70 -11.18 7.51 9.38
N GLY A 71 -11.68 8.74 9.20
CA GLY A 71 -11.82 9.73 10.27
C GLY A 71 -10.74 10.82 10.31
N TYR A 72 -9.83 10.86 9.32
CA TYR A 72 -8.92 11.98 9.13
C TYR A 72 -9.70 13.25 8.70
N ARG A 73 -9.67 14.29 9.53
CA ARG A 73 -10.32 15.60 9.34
C ARG A 73 -9.29 16.72 9.34
#